data_AF-A0A1I4R3R7-F1
#
_entry.id   AF-A0A1I4R3R7-F1
#
_cell.length_a   1.000
_cell.length_b   1.000
_cell.length_c   1.000
_cell.angle_alpha   90.00
_cell.angle_beta   90.00
_cell.angle_gamma   90.00
#
_symmetry.space_group_name_H-M   'P 1'
#
loop_
_entity.id
_entity.type
_entity.pdbx_description
1 polymer ?
#
loop_
_entity_poly.entity_id
_entity_poly.type
_entity_poly.pdbx_seq_one_letter_code
_entity_poly.pdbx_strand_id
1 'polypeptide(L)'
;MKSLIESTIRIKTAQEHKISATMTDIASLKNEIVSGWNETSKYLISHHECHEYYKCLELNYRGKKQYICSRCLGVYIGILSGILYYSYISATHLSYTMIALLPMAALIDWSVTAFRISKSNNIFRVTSGFLLGIAYLNGALLFLQNRTDYMILAIGVFYASASLLLLYLKKRRMQI
;
A
#
# COMPACT_ATOMS: atom_id res chain seq x y z
N MET A 1 -29.45 -56.23 -21.45
CA MET A 1 -27.97 -56.00 -21.43
C MET A 1 -27.55 -54.79 -22.26
N LYS A 2 -27.96 -54.64 -23.53
CA LYS A 2 -27.65 -53.44 -24.36
C LYS A 2 -28.06 -52.08 -23.75
N SER A 3 -29.26 -51.96 -23.17
CA SER A 3 -29.73 -50.68 -22.60
C SER A 3 -28.96 -50.22 -21.34
N LEU A 4 -28.41 -51.17 -20.58
CA LEU A 4 -27.57 -50.86 -19.40
C LEU A 4 -26.19 -50.36 -19.83
N ILE A 5 -25.65 -50.86 -20.94
CA ILE A 5 -24.39 -50.41 -21.51
C ILE A 5 -24.53 -48.99 -22.09
N GLU A 6 -25.61 -48.72 -22.83
CA GLU A 6 -25.86 -47.38 -23.40
C GLU A 6 -26.07 -46.30 -22.34
N SER A 7 -26.81 -46.60 -21.26
CA SER A 7 -27.02 -45.64 -20.16
C SER A 7 -25.73 -45.32 -19.41
N THR A 8 -24.86 -46.32 -19.18
CA THR A 8 -23.56 -46.11 -18.53
C THR A 8 -22.63 -45.24 -19.37
N ILE A 9 -22.61 -45.45 -20.70
CA ILE A 9 -21.80 -44.64 -21.63
C ILE A 9 -22.28 -43.18 -21.66
N ARG A 10 -23.60 -42.94 -21.65
CA ARG A 10 -24.17 -41.58 -21.61
C ARG A 10 -23.84 -40.83 -20.32
N ILE A 11 -23.87 -41.50 -19.17
CA ILE A 11 -23.52 -40.86 -17.88
C ILE A 11 -22.04 -40.48 -17.87
N LYS A 12 -21.16 -41.38 -18.32
CA LYS A 12 -19.71 -41.12 -18.35
C LYS A 12 -19.35 -39.95 -19.27
N THR A 13 -19.92 -39.89 -20.47
CA THR A 13 -19.67 -38.80 -21.42
C THR A 13 -20.22 -37.46 -20.94
N ALA A 14 -21.41 -37.44 -20.33
CA ALA A 14 -21.96 -36.21 -19.72
C ALA A 14 -21.08 -35.70 -18.56
N GLN A 15 -20.53 -36.61 -17.77
CA GLN A 15 -19.64 -36.27 -16.66
C GLN A 15 -18.28 -35.74 -17.15
N GLU A 16 -17.70 -36.35 -18.19
CA GLU A 16 -16.46 -35.87 -18.82
C GLU A 16 -16.63 -34.47 -19.45
N HIS A 17 -17.75 -34.22 -20.12
CA HIS A 17 -18.06 -32.90 -20.69
C HIS A 17 -18.23 -31.83 -19.61
N LYS A 18 -18.89 -32.16 -18.49
CA LYS A 18 -19.07 -31.25 -17.36
C LYS A 18 -17.74 -30.90 -16.68
N ILE A 19 -16.85 -31.88 -16.51
CA ILE A 19 -15.51 -31.67 -15.95
C ILE A 19 -14.66 -30.78 -16.87
N SER A 20 -14.69 -31.04 -18.19
CA SER A 20 -13.96 -30.24 -19.18
C SER A 20 -14.43 -28.77 -19.17
N ALA A 21 -15.76 -28.53 -19.20
CA ALA A 21 -16.32 -27.18 -19.12
C ALA A 21 -15.86 -26.44 -17.86
N THR A 22 -15.96 -27.11 -16.69
CA THR A 22 -15.56 -26.52 -15.40
C THR A 22 -14.06 -26.15 -15.35
N MET A 23 -13.19 -26.99 -15.93
CA MET A 23 -11.75 -26.70 -16.01
C MET A 23 -11.45 -25.50 -16.91
N THR A 24 -12.22 -25.34 -17.98
CA THR A 24 -12.09 -24.21 -18.93
C THR A 24 -12.51 -22.89 -18.26
N ASP A 25 -13.60 -22.93 -17.48
CA ASP A 25 -14.09 -21.77 -16.70
C ASP A 25 -13.12 -21.35 -15.59
N ILE A 26 -12.47 -22.30 -14.92
CA ILE A 26 -11.44 -21.99 -13.92
C ILE A 26 -10.23 -21.34 -14.59
N ALA A 27 -9.84 -21.81 -15.77
CA ALA A 27 -8.72 -21.25 -16.53
C ALA A 27 -9.02 -19.82 -17.01
N SER A 28 -10.23 -19.55 -17.49
CA SER A 28 -10.64 -18.20 -17.91
C SER A 28 -10.68 -17.24 -16.72
N LEU A 29 -11.28 -17.65 -15.59
CA LEU A 29 -11.35 -16.84 -14.37
C LEU A 29 -9.95 -16.49 -13.84
N LYS A 30 -9.03 -17.45 -13.85
CA LYS A 30 -7.63 -17.21 -13.47
C LYS A 30 -6.98 -16.14 -14.36
N ASN A 31 -7.23 -16.18 -15.66
CA ASN A 31 -6.67 -15.22 -16.60
C ASN A 31 -7.24 -13.81 -16.39
N GLU A 32 -8.55 -13.69 -16.11
CA GLU A 32 -9.18 -12.41 -15.78
C GLU A 32 -8.66 -11.82 -14.47
N ILE A 33 -8.49 -12.65 -13.42
CA ILE A 33 -7.90 -12.20 -12.15
C ILE A 33 -6.47 -11.70 -12.36
N VAL A 34 -5.67 -12.43 -13.13
CA VAL A 34 -4.27 -12.06 -13.41
C VAL A 34 -4.19 -10.79 -14.27
N SER A 35 -5.07 -10.62 -15.26
CA SER A 35 -5.10 -9.40 -16.07
C SER A 35 -5.52 -8.21 -15.20
N GLY A 36 -6.60 -8.34 -14.44
CA GLY A 36 -7.09 -7.30 -13.52
C GLY A 36 -6.05 -6.89 -12.49
N TRP A 37 -5.32 -7.84 -11.90
CA TRP A 37 -4.22 -7.54 -10.98
C TRP A 37 -3.08 -6.77 -11.66
N ASN A 38 -2.69 -7.16 -12.88
CA ASN A 38 -1.61 -6.46 -13.59
C ASN A 38 -1.99 -5.02 -13.95
N GLU A 39 -3.26 -4.75 -14.23
CA GLU A 39 -3.74 -3.38 -14.50
C GLU A 39 -3.84 -2.55 -13.22
N THR A 40 -4.42 -3.12 -12.17
CA THR A 40 -4.68 -2.40 -10.91
C THR A 40 -3.44 -2.23 -10.04
N SER A 41 -2.48 -3.17 -10.09
CA SER A 41 -1.25 -3.12 -9.28
C SER A 41 -0.44 -1.84 -9.49
N LYS A 42 -0.47 -1.26 -10.70
CA LYS A 42 0.18 0.03 -11.00
C LYS A 42 -0.39 1.17 -10.16
N TYR A 43 -1.71 1.19 -9.98
CA TYR A 43 -2.39 2.22 -9.19
C TYR A 43 -2.24 1.99 -7.69
N LEU A 44 -2.26 0.74 -7.24
CA LEU A 44 -2.11 0.38 -5.83
C LEU A 44 -0.71 0.68 -5.28
N ILE A 45 0.34 0.47 -6.09
CA ILE A 45 1.72 0.42 -5.58
C ILE A 45 2.53 1.67 -5.97
N SER A 46 2.25 2.27 -7.13
CA SER A 46 2.93 3.49 -7.55
C SER A 46 2.19 4.75 -7.12
N HIS A 47 0.85 4.76 -7.22
CA HIS A 47 -0.05 5.94 -7.06
C HIS A 47 0.43 7.26 -7.72
N HIS A 48 1.44 7.17 -8.59
CA HIS A 48 2.16 8.25 -9.21
C HIS A 48 1.96 8.14 -10.72
N GLU A 49 1.87 9.29 -11.38
CA GLU A 49 1.87 9.34 -12.83
C GLU A 49 3.23 8.92 -13.40
N CYS A 50 3.28 8.52 -14.68
CA CYS A 50 4.50 8.06 -15.34
C CYS A 50 5.67 9.06 -15.23
N HIS A 51 5.38 10.36 -15.26
CA HIS A 51 6.40 11.41 -15.14
C HIS A 51 6.99 11.54 -13.73
N GLU A 52 6.38 10.90 -12.73
CA GLU A 52 6.81 10.91 -11.33
C GLU A 52 7.50 9.60 -10.89
N TYR A 53 7.76 8.67 -11.80
CA TYR A 53 8.39 7.37 -11.48
C TYR A 53 9.80 7.49 -10.87
N TYR A 54 10.45 8.65 -10.99
CA TYR A 54 11.69 8.94 -10.25
C TYR A 54 11.50 8.93 -8.71
N LYS A 55 10.25 8.93 -8.23
CA LYS A 55 9.88 8.76 -6.81
C LYS A 55 9.67 7.30 -6.39
N CYS A 56 9.79 6.39 -7.36
CA CYS A 56 9.57 4.97 -7.16
C CYS A 56 10.90 4.21 -7.25
N LEU A 57 10.94 3.05 -6.60
CA LEU A 57 11.92 2.01 -6.87
C LEU A 57 11.41 1.18 -8.04
N GLU A 58 12.26 0.99 -9.05
CA GLU A 58 11.98 0.10 -10.17
C GLU A 58 12.36 -1.34 -9.78
N LEU A 59 11.39 -2.25 -9.83
CA LEU A 59 11.60 -3.67 -9.67
C LEU A 59 11.35 -4.36 -11.01
N ASN A 60 12.33 -5.16 -11.44
CA ASN A 60 12.24 -5.97 -12.63
C ASN A 60 11.93 -7.42 -12.20
N TYR A 61 10.68 -7.84 -12.40
CA TYR A 61 10.25 -9.22 -12.09
C TYR A 61 9.65 -9.88 -13.32
N ARG A 62 10.24 -11.03 -13.73
CA ARG A 62 9.80 -11.81 -14.91
C ARG A 62 9.63 -10.97 -16.18
N GLY A 63 10.57 -10.05 -16.43
CA GLY A 63 10.54 -9.17 -17.61
C GLY A 63 9.51 -8.03 -17.55
N LYS A 64 8.79 -7.87 -16.43
CA LYS A 64 7.87 -6.75 -16.21
C LYS A 64 8.47 -5.75 -15.24
N LYS A 65 8.45 -4.47 -15.61
CA LYS A 65 8.79 -3.35 -14.74
C LYS A 65 7.63 -3.02 -13.82
N GLN A 66 7.88 -3.02 -12.53
CA GLN A 66 6.94 -2.56 -11.50
C GLN A 66 7.57 -1.40 -10.75
N TYR A 67 6.76 -0.37 -10.46
CA TYR A 67 7.21 0.83 -9.77
C TYR A 67 6.60 0.86 -8.37
N ILE A 68 7.45 0.90 -7.34
CA ILE A 68 6.99 0.98 -5.95
C ILE A 68 7.30 2.34 -5.38
N CYS A 69 6.30 3.10 -4.93
CA CYS A 69 6.54 4.37 -4.26
C CYS A 69 7.52 4.16 -3.08
N SER A 70 8.67 4.82 -3.14
CA SER A 70 9.73 4.66 -2.15
C SER A 70 9.25 5.01 -0.74
N ARG A 71 8.37 6.01 -0.63
CA ARG A 71 7.80 6.40 0.67
C ARG A 71 6.84 5.37 1.21
N CYS A 72 5.92 4.85 0.39
CA CYS A 72 4.99 3.80 0.82
C CYS A 72 5.74 2.54 1.24
N LEU A 73 6.80 2.16 0.51
CA LEU A 73 7.66 1.06 0.93
C LEU A 73 8.24 1.32 2.32
N GLY A 74 8.76 2.53 2.57
CA GLY A 74 9.20 2.95 3.90
C GLY A 74 8.11 2.77 4.96
N VAL A 75 6.90 3.29 4.72
CA VAL A 75 5.76 3.18 5.65
C VAL A 75 5.45 1.71 5.97
N TYR A 76 5.40 0.85 4.95
CA TYR A 76 5.11 -0.57 5.14
C TYR A 76 6.19 -1.28 5.96
N ILE A 77 7.46 -1.00 5.67
CA ILE A 77 8.59 -1.53 6.46
C ILE A 77 8.50 -1.01 7.90
N GLY A 78 8.20 0.27 8.11
CA GLY A 78 8.08 0.88 9.45
C GLY A 78 6.98 0.25 10.30
N ILE A 79 5.80 0.04 9.71
CA ILE A 79 4.69 -0.66 10.37
C ILE A 79 5.08 -2.11 10.68
N LEU A 80 5.62 -2.84 9.71
CA LEU A 80 6.02 -4.23 9.90
C LEU A 80 7.10 -4.38 10.98
N SER A 81 8.14 -3.55 10.94
CA SER A 81 9.20 -3.53 11.96
C SER A 81 8.65 -3.21 13.34
N GLY A 82 7.71 -2.27 13.46
CA GLY A 82 7.06 -1.98 14.74
C GLY A 82 6.23 -3.15 15.26
N ILE A 83 5.46 -3.83 14.40
CA ILE A 83 4.69 -5.03 14.78
C ILE A 83 5.64 -6.11 15.31
N LEU A 84 6.74 -6.38 14.61
CA LEU A 84 7.75 -7.34 15.04
C LEU A 84 8.36 -6.93 16.37
N TYR A 85 8.78 -5.67 16.51
CA TYR A 85 9.36 -5.13 17.74
C TYR A 85 8.44 -5.33 18.95
N TYR A 86 7.14 -4.99 18.84
CA TYR A 86 6.18 -5.17 19.93
C TYR A 86 5.76 -6.62 20.16
N SER A 87 5.91 -7.49 19.17
CA SER A 87 5.66 -8.94 19.36
C SER A 87 6.75 -9.60 20.21
N TYR A 88 7.99 -9.10 20.14
CA TYR A 88 9.12 -9.66 20.90
C TYR A 88 9.42 -8.92 22.22
N ILE A 89 9.01 -7.66 22.35
CA ILE A 89 9.29 -6.84 23.53
C ILE A 89 7.99 -6.58 24.30
N SER A 90 7.89 -7.17 25.48
CA SER A 90 6.69 -7.13 26.34
C SER A 90 6.35 -5.73 26.88
N ALA A 91 7.31 -4.79 26.87
CA ALA A 91 7.11 -3.42 27.32
C ALA A 91 6.86 -2.47 26.12
N THR A 92 5.62 -2.01 25.98
CA THR A 92 5.21 -1.04 24.96
C THR A 92 5.11 0.35 25.57
N HIS A 93 6.23 1.10 25.62
CA HIS A 93 6.14 2.53 25.92
C HIS A 93 5.83 3.31 24.63
N LEU A 94 4.55 3.41 24.30
CA LEU A 94 4.06 4.18 23.16
C LEU A 94 4.12 5.68 23.50
N SER A 95 4.94 6.44 22.77
CA SER A 95 5.20 7.86 23.07
C SER A 95 4.44 8.80 22.13
N TYR A 96 3.64 9.70 22.68
CA TYR A 96 3.03 10.80 21.92
C TYR A 96 4.08 11.66 21.20
N THR A 97 5.26 11.83 21.79
CA THR A 97 6.38 12.57 21.18
C THR A 97 6.83 11.91 19.88
N MET A 98 6.92 10.58 19.83
CA MET A 98 7.27 9.86 18.61
C MET A 98 6.18 10.02 17.54
N ILE A 99 4.90 9.93 17.94
CA ILE A 99 3.76 10.12 17.03
C ILE A 99 3.73 11.54 16.48
N ALA A 100 4.09 12.53 17.28
CA ALA A 100 4.13 13.93 16.88
C ALA A 100 5.34 14.27 16.00
N LEU A 101 6.54 13.74 16.29
CA LEU A 101 7.77 14.18 15.64
C LEU A 101 8.16 13.36 14.40
N LEU A 102 7.95 12.04 14.41
CA LEU A 102 8.42 11.19 13.30
C LEU A 102 7.73 11.49 11.95
N PRO A 103 6.42 11.81 11.89
CA PRO A 103 5.79 12.20 10.62
C PRO A 103 6.35 13.50 10.03
N MET A 104 6.98 14.35 10.84
CA MET A 104 7.53 15.63 10.41
C MET A 104 8.61 15.45 9.34
N ALA A 105 9.42 14.39 9.44
CA ALA A 105 10.43 14.08 8.44
C ALA A 105 9.83 13.85 7.04
N ALA A 106 8.72 13.11 6.96
CA ALA A 106 8.01 12.86 5.72
C ALA A 106 7.29 14.11 5.18
N LEU A 107 6.72 14.92 6.07
CA LEU A 107 6.06 16.18 5.70
C LEU A 107 7.06 17.19 5.15
N ILE A 108 8.23 17.33 5.79
CA ILE A 108 9.31 18.21 5.31
C ILE A 108 9.83 17.73 3.95
N ASP A 109 10.15 16.44 3.82
CA ASP A 109 10.61 15.86 2.55
C ASP A 109 9.62 16.11 1.41
N TRP A 110 8.33 15.86 1.68
CA TRP A 110 7.27 16.13 0.73
C TRP A 110 7.18 17.62 0.39
N SER A 111 7.27 18.51 1.37
CA SER A 111 7.19 19.96 1.14
C SER A 111 8.33 20.46 0.27
N VAL A 112 9.58 20.09 0.60
CA VAL A 112 10.77 20.48 -0.17
C VAL A 112 10.65 20.03 -1.63
N THR A 113 10.19 18.80 -1.85
CA THR A 113 10.02 18.26 -3.21
C THR A 113 8.80 18.83 -3.94
N ALA A 114 7.68 19.02 -3.26
CA ALA A 114 6.44 19.53 -3.83
C ALA A 114 6.57 20.99 -4.30
N PHE A 115 7.34 21.80 -3.59
CA PHE A 115 7.63 23.19 -3.94
C PHE A 115 8.82 23.35 -4.89
N ARG A 116 9.36 22.25 -5.43
CA ARG A 116 10.52 22.21 -6.34
C ARG A 116 11.77 22.92 -5.80
N ILE A 117 11.92 22.96 -4.46
CA ILE A 117 13.09 23.57 -3.80
C ILE A 117 14.32 22.69 -4.02
N SER A 118 14.17 21.37 -3.87
CA SER A 118 15.23 20.40 -4.14
C SER A 118 14.63 19.05 -4.54
N LYS A 119 15.43 18.22 -5.23
CA LYS A 119 15.09 16.84 -5.52
C LYS A 119 15.49 15.97 -4.33
N SER A 120 14.52 15.29 -3.74
CA SER A 120 14.79 14.22 -2.77
C SER A 120 15.25 12.95 -3.45
N ASN A 121 16.09 12.18 -2.77
CA ASN A 121 16.56 10.87 -3.22
C ASN A 121 15.67 9.75 -2.64
N ASN A 122 15.69 8.58 -3.27
CA ASN A 122 14.80 7.48 -2.88
C ASN A 122 15.14 6.90 -1.49
N ILE A 123 16.41 6.97 -1.07
CA ILE A 123 16.83 6.52 0.26
C ILE A 123 16.15 7.37 1.34
N PHE A 124 16.19 8.70 1.21
CA PHE A 124 15.55 9.61 2.15
C PHE A 124 14.02 9.49 2.15
N ARG A 125 13.42 9.19 1.00
CA ARG A 125 11.98 8.87 0.92
C ARG A 125 11.63 7.59 1.67
N VAL A 126 12.45 6.54 1.55
CA VAL A 126 12.25 5.30 2.31
C VAL A 126 12.43 5.55 3.80
N THR A 127 13.48 6.27 4.22
CA THR A 127 13.73 6.53 5.65
C THR A 127 12.65 7.41 6.28
N SER A 128 12.27 8.52 5.64
CA SER A 128 11.18 9.36 6.11
C SER A 128 9.83 8.62 6.13
N GLY A 129 9.58 7.76 5.13
CA GLY A 129 8.43 6.85 5.12
C GLY A 129 8.46 5.84 6.27
N PHE A 130 9.62 5.27 6.58
CA PHE A 130 9.81 4.34 7.70
C PHE A 130 9.47 4.99 9.05
N LEU A 131 9.97 6.19 9.30
CA LEU A 131 9.64 6.96 10.50
C LEU A 131 8.14 7.25 10.59
N LEU A 132 7.52 7.64 9.47
CA LEU A 132 6.06 7.83 9.39
C LEU A 132 5.30 6.53 9.70
N GLY A 133 5.75 5.39 9.18
CA GLY A 133 5.15 4.08 9.45
C GLY A 133 5.20 3.69 10.92
N ILE A 134 6.32 3.94 11.61
CA ILE A 134 6.44 3.73 13.06
C ILE A 134 5.41 4.59 13.80
N ALA A 135 5.30 5.88 13.47
CA ALA A 135 4.33 6.77 14.10
C ALA A 135 2.88 6.34 13.84
N TYR A 136 2.55 5.90 12.63
CA TYR A 136 1.21 5.37 12.31
C TYR A 136 0.86 4.14 13.14
N LEU A 137 1.77 3.18 13.27
CA LEU A 137 1.53 2.02 14.12
C LEU A 137 1.34 2.44 15.58
N ASN A 138 2.22 3.29 16.12
CA ASN A 138 2.13 3.75 17.51
C ASN A 138 0.82 4.49 17.78
N GLY A 139 0.44 5.40 16.89
CA GLY A 139 -0.82 6.14 16.98
C GLY A 139 -2.03 5.24 16.87
N ALA A 140 -2.01 4.27 15.96
CA ALA A 140 -3.09 3.29 15.82
C ALA A 140 -3.24 2.42 17.08
N LEU A 141 -2.13 1.92 17.65
CA LEU A 141 -2.16 1.12 18.87
C LEU A 141 -2.71 1.91 20.06
N LEU A 142 -2.22 3.14 20.29
CA LEU A 142 -2.73 3.98 21.37
C LEU A 142 -4.20 4.36 21.16
N PHE A 143 -4.61 4.69 19.94
CA PHE A 143 -6.00 5.02 19.63
C PHE A 143 -6.94 3.82 19.82
N LEU A 144 -6.49 2.60 19.51
CA LEU A 144 -7.25 1.38 19.74
C LEU A 144 -7.34 1.03 21.23
N GLN A 145 -6.29 1.27 22.01
CA GLN A 145 -6.30 1.09 23.46
C GLN A 145 -7.21 2.12 24.15
N ASN A 146 -7.11 3.39 23.74
CA ASN A 146 -7.86 4.51 24.28
C ASN A 146 -8.75 5.13 23.20
N ARG A 147 -10.00 4.67 23.10
CA ARG A 147 -10.96 5.10 22.06
C ARG A 147 -11.17 6.62 21.92
N THR A 148 -10.82 7.41 22.93
CA THR A 148 -11.02 8.88 22.97
C THR A 148 -9.73 9.62 23.32
N ASP A 149 -8.61 9.20 22.73
CA ASP A 149 -7.34 9.88 22.91
C ASP A 149 -7.31 11.23 22.15
N TYR A 150 -7.66 12.31 22.86
CA TYR A 150 -7.67 13.67 22.31
C TYR A 150 -6.28 14.14 21.85
N MET A 151 -5.20 13.61 22.40
CA MET A 151 -3.84 14.01 21.98
C MET A 151 -3.53 13.48 20.59
N ILE A 152 -3.87 12.22 20.31
CA ILE A 152 -3.69 11.63 18.97
C ILE A 152 -4.57 12.35 17.95
N LEU A 153 -5.82 12.66 18.32
CA LEU A 153 -6.72 13.44 17.46
C LEU A 153 -6.16 14.82 17.17
N ALA A 154 -5.63 15.52 18.18
CA ALA A 154 -5.01 16.83 18.01
C ALA A 154 -3.78 16.77 17.08
N ILE A 155 -2.92 15.76 17.22
CA ILE A 155 -1.79 15.53 16.32
C ILE A 155 -2.28 15.27 14.90
N GLY A 156 -3.30 14.43 14.72
CA GLY A 156 -3.90 14.14 13.42
C GLY A 156 -4.48 15.39 12.75
N VAL A 157 -5.24 16.20 13.49
CA VAL A 157 -5.81 17.47 13.02
C VAL A 157 -4.70 18.46 12.65
N PHE A 158 -3.63 18.54 13.44
CA PHE A 158 -2.47 19.39 13.14
C PHE A 158 -1.83 19.00 11.80
N TYR A 159 -1.51 17.72 11.59
CA TYR A 159 -0.91 17.25 10.35
C TYR A 159 -1.84 17.37 9.13
N ALA A 160 -3.14 17.13 9.32
CA ALA A 160 -4.14 17.34 8.27
C ALA A 160 -4.21 18.82 7.86
N SER A 161 -4.30 19.73 8.84
CA SER A 161 -4.36 21.18 8.60
C SER A 161 -3.08 21.70 7.93
N ALA A 162 -1.91 21.26 8.40
CA ALA A 162 -0.62 21.60 7.79
C ALA A 162 -0.54 21.11 6.34
N SER A 163 -0.96 19.87 6.07
CA SER A 163 -0.96 19.31 4.72
C SER A 163 -1.92 20.06 3.78
N LEU A 164 -3.12 20.39 4.25
CA LEU A 164 -4.09 21.19 3.49
C LEU A 164 -3.56 22.59 3.18
N LEU A 165 -2.95 23.25 4.16
CA LEU A 165 -2.32 24.56 3.98
C LEU A 165 -1.20 24.50 2.94
N LEU A 166 -0.31 23.51 3.02
CA LEU A 166 0.78 23.35 2.06
C LEU A 166 0.27 23.05 0.64
N LEU A 167 -0.77 22.21 0.51
CA LEU A 167 -1.43 21.96 -0.77
C LEU A 167 -2.06 23.22 -1.35
N TYR A 168 -2.72 24.02 -0.52
CA TYR A 168 -3.30 25.31 -0.90
C TYR A 168 -2.21 26.28 -1.40
N LEU A 169 -1.11 26.42 -0.65
CA LEU A 169 0.03 27.26 -1.04
C LEU A 169 0.68 26.78 -2.34
N LYS A 170 0.85 25.47 -2.52
CA LYS A 170 1.37 24.88 -3.76
C LYS A 170 0.47 25.22 -4.94
N LYS A 171 -0.84 25.05 -4.80
CA LYS A 171 -1.82 25.38 -5.85
C LYS A 171 -1.73 26.85 -6.25
N ARG A 172 -1.68 27.76 -5.26
CA ARG A 172 -1.56 29.21 -5.49
C ARG A 172 -0.26 29.57 -6.23
N ARG A 173 0.86 28.94 -5.88
CA ARG A 173 2.16 29.17 -6.54
C ARG A 173 2.19 28.74 -8.01
N MET A 174 1.44 27.69 -8.38
CA MET A 174 1.40 27.20 -9.77
C MET A 174 0.45 27.99 -10.69
N GLN A 175 -0.35 28.90 -10.14
CA GLN A 175 -1.26 29.76 -10.90
C GLN A 175 -0.68 31.15 -11.21
N ILE A 176 0.50 31.45 -10.68
CA ILE A 176 1.29 32.67 -10.94
C ILE A 176 2.42 32.29 -11.89
#